data_AF-A0A1F6ECT5-F1
#
_entry.id   AF-A0A1F6ECT5-F1
#
_cell.length_a   1.000
_cell.length_b   1.000
_cell.length_c   1.000
_cell.angle_alpha   90.00
_cell.angle_beta   90.00
_cell.angle_gamma   90.00
#
_symmetry.space_group_name_H-M   'P 1'
#
loop_
_entity.id
_entity.type
_entity.pdbx_description
1 polymer ?
#
loop_
_entity_poly.entity_id
_entity_poly.type
_entity_poly.pdbx_seq_one_letter_code
_entity_poly.pdbx_strand_id
1 'polypeptide(L)'
;MVVNVSVSKQSNESSTSLIRRFQKRVQGSGILRHSRKIRYRARTVSKFVRKKQALKLLEKRARYEELSKLGKLPAGVERRSS
;
A
#
# COMPACT_ATOMS: atom_id res chain seq x y z
N MET A 1 -1.43 23.39 13.80
CA MET A 1 -2.19 22.46 12.92
C MET A 1 -1.21 21.79 11.96
N VAL A 2 -1.27 20.47 11.77
CA VAL A 2 -0.36 19.74 10.86
C VAL A 2 -1.11 19.37 9.59
N VAL A 3 -0.60 19.75 8.42
CA VAL A 3 -1.18 19.42 7.12
C VAL A 3 -0.52 18.15 6.60
N ASN A 4 -1.28 17.06 6.51
CA ASN A 4 -0.74 15.76 6.11
C ASN A 4 -0.54 15.62 4.60
N VAL A 5 -1.37 16.28 3.79
CA VAL A 5 -1.26 16.33 2.32
C VAL A 5 -1.78 17.67 1.85
N SER A 6 -0.97 18.41 1.08
CA SER A 6 -1.39 19.64 0.41
C SER A 6 -1.06 19.58 -1.09
N VAL A 7 -1.85 20.29 -1.89
CA VAL A 7 -1.64 20.48 -3.33
C VAL A 7 -2.05 21.89 -3.69
N SER A 8 -1.16 22.63 -4.35
CA SER A 8 -1.47 23.91 -5.01
C SER A 8 -1.75 23.69 -6.50
N LYS A 9 -2.51 24.61 -7.09
CA LYS A 9 -2.78 24.63 -8.54
C LYS A 9 -1.54 25.09 -9.29
N GLN A 10 -1.16 24.39 -10.36
CA GLN A 10 -0.14 24.86 -11.28
C GLN A 10 -0.74 25.69 -12.44
N SER A 11 0.08 26.54 -13.05
CA SER A 11 -0.25 27.28 -14.27
C SER A 11 -0.73 26.33 -15.36
N ASN A 12 -1.83 26.66 -16.04
CA ASN A 12 -2.47 25.84 -17.09
C ASN A 12 -3.03 24.46 -16.65
N GLU A 13 -3.22 24.24 -15.34
CA GLU A 13 -3.82 23.00 -14.84
C GLU A 13 -5.37 23.04 -14.84
N SER A 14 -5.99 21.95 -15.32
CA SER A 14 -7.44 21.74 -15.19
C SER A 14 -7.83 21.33 -13.76
N SER A 15 -9.07 21.62 -13.35
CA SER A 15 -9.59 21.19 -12.04
C SER A 15 -9.51 19.65 -11.85
N THR A 16 -9.76 18.88 -12.92
CA THR A 16 -9.73 17.42 -12.91
C THR A 16 -8.34 16.84 -12.66
N SER A 17 -7.31 17.42 -13.27
CA SER A 17 -5.92 16.98 -13.09
C SER A 17 -5.40 17.29 -11.68
N LEU A 18 -5.83 18.40 -11.09
CA LEU A 18 -5.54 18.77 -9.70
C LEU A 18 -6.11 17.74 -8.73
N ILE A 19 -7.38 17.36 -8.89
CA ILE A 19 -8.04 16.33 -8.06
C ILE A 19 -7.27 15.01 -8.17
N ARG A 20 -6.87 14.60 -9.38
CA ARG A 20 -6.10 13.35 -9.58
C ARG A 20 -4.77 13.38 -8.83
N ARG A 21 -4.03 14.49 -8.87
CA ARG A 21 -2.76 14.64 -8.14
C ARG A 21 -2.98 14.59 -6.63
N PHE A 22 -4.02 15.26 -6.13
CA PHE A 22 -4.40 15.19 -4.73
C PHE A 22 -4.70 13.75 -4.31
N GLN A 23 -5.54 13.03 -5.06
CA GLN A 23 -5.84 11.63 -4.81
C GLN A 23 -4.58 10.75 -4.80
N LYS A 24 -3.67 10.95 -5.76
CA LYS A 24 -2.40 10.20 -5.80
C LYS A 24 -1.51 10.50 -4.59
N ARG A 25 -1.39 11.75 -4.15
CA ARG A 25 -0.65 12.09 -2.92
C ARG A 25 -1.28 11.49 -1.68
N VAL A 26 -2.61 11.49 -1.57
CA VAL A 26 -3.35 10.86 -0.46
C VAL A 26 -3.15 9.33 -0.45
N GLN A 27 -3.12 8.69 -1.62
CA GLN A 27 -2.83 7.26 -1.74
C GLN A 27 -1.38 6.94 -1.34
N GLY A 28 -0.41 7.75 -1.80
CA GLY A 28 1.01 7.58 -1.50
C GLY A 28 1.37 7.86 -0.04
N SER A 29 0.71 8.84 0.61
CA SER A 29 0.99 9.18 2.01
C SER A 29 0.54 8.10 3.01
N GLY A 30 -0.30 7.15 2.58
CA GLY A 30 -0.76 6.06 3.43
C GLY A 30 -1.69 6.48 4.58
N ILE A 31 -2.08 7.75 4.66
CA ILE A 31 -2.89 8.28 5.77
C ILE A 31 -4.25 7.59 5.90
N LEU A 32 -4.90 7.28 4.78
CA LEU A 32 -6.16 6.54 4.79
C LEU A 32 -5.98 5.12 5.34
N ARG A 33 -4.87 4.45 5.01
CA ARG A 33 -4.55 3.12 5.53
C ARG A 33 -4.31 3.19 7.04
N HIS A 34 -3.61 4.21 7.51
CA HIS A 34 -3.36 4.42 8.94
C HIS A 34 -4.66 4.73 9.70
N SER A 35 -5.46 5.70 9.23
CA SER A 35 -6.74 6.07 9.82
C SER A 35 -7.69 4.86 9.94
N ARG A 36 -7.79 4.03 8.89
CA ARG A 36 -8.57 2.80 8.94
C ARG A 36 -8.02 1.79 9.96
N LYS A 37 -6.70 1.67 10.07
CA LYS A 37 -6.04 0.75 11.01
C LYS A 37 -6.32 1.11 12.47
N ILE A 38 -6.37 2.40 12.81
CA ILE A 38 -6.56 2.88 14.19
C ILE A 38 -8.03 3.16 14.56
N ARG A 39 -8.96 3.08 13.58
CA ARG A 39 -10.39 3.42 13.77
C ARG A 39 -11.04 2.67 14.93
N TYR A 40 -10.69 1.40 15.11
CA TYR A 40 -11.26 0.54 16.15
C TYR A 40 -10.16 -0.04 17.03
N ARG A 41 -10.47 -0.23 18.32
CA ARG A 41 -9.57 -0.88 19.26
C ARG A 41 -9.43 -2.36 18.89
N ALA A 42 -8.21 -2.80 18.63
CA ALA A 42 -7.86 -4.20 18.41
C ALA A 42 -7.06 -4.75 19.60
N ARG A 43 -7.22 -6.04 19.90
CA ARG A 43 -6.38 -6.73 20.88
C ARG A 43 -4.94 -6.84 20.36
N THR A 44 -3.97 -6.76 21.28
CA THR A 44 -2.57 -7.06 20.97
C THR A 44 -2.40 -8.52 20.53
N VAL A 45 -1.78 -8.71 19.37
CA VAL A 45 -1.56 -10.04 18.79
C VAL A 45 -0.44 -10.77 19.55
N SER A 46 -0.66 -12.05 19.88
CA SER A 46 0.33 -12.88 20.57
C SER A 46 1.59 -13.14 19.71
N LYS A 47 2.69 -13.52 20.37
CA LYS A 47 3.97 -13.84 19.69
C LYS A 47 3.80 -14.96 18.65
N PHE A 48 3.03 -16.00 18.98
CA PHE A 48 2.79 -17.13 18.09
C PHE A 48 2.05 -16.72 16.81
N VAL A 49 0.96 -15.94 16.94
CA VAL A 49 0.18 -15.49 15.77
C VAL A 49 1.03 -14.59 14.88
N ARG A 50 1.86 -13.72 15.46
CA ARG A 50 2.82 -12.90 14.71
C ARG A 50 3.82 -13.75 13.93
N LYS A 51 4.40 -14.79 14.56
CA LYS A 51 5.31 -15.74 13.91
C LYS A 51 4.63 -16.46 12.74
N LYS A 52 3.41 -16.96 12.95
CA LYS A 52 2.61 -17.63 11.91
C LYS A 52 2.35 -16.72 10.70
N GLN A 53 1.99 -15.46 10.93
CA GLN A 53 1.79 -14.48 9.85
C GLN A 53 3.08 -14.19 9.08
N ALA A 54 4.21 -14.07 9.78
CA ALA A 54 5.51 -13.86 9.15
C ALA A 54 5.92 -15.04 8.26
N LEU A 55 5.75 -16.29 8.73
CA LEU A 55 6.03 -17.50 7.96
C LEU A 55 5.18 -17.56 6.68
N LYS A 56 3.87 -17.28 6.79
CA LYS A 56 2.98 -17.23 5.62
C LYS A 56 3.41 -16.18 4.59
N LEU A 57 3.95 -15.04 5.04
CA LEU A 57 4.46 -14.00 4.14
C LEU A 57 5.73 -14.47 3.39
N LEU A 58 6.64 -15.15 4.09
CA LEU A 58 7.85 -15.71 3.50
C LEU A 58 7.52 -16.79 2.46
N GLU A 59 6.63 -17.71 2.81
CA GLU A 59 6.16 -18.76 1.90
C GLU A 59 5.53 -18.16 0.62
N LYS A 60 4.68 -17.14 0.77
CA LYS A 60 4.09 -16.43 -0.37
C LYS A 60 5.14 -15.75 -1.25
N ARG A 61 6.21 -15.22 -0.66
CA ARG A 61 7.32 -14.60 -1.41
C ARG A 61 8.11 -15.65 -2.20
N ALA A 62 8.46 -16.77 -1.56
CA ALA A 62 9.17 -17.87 -2.19
C ALA A 62 8.36 -18.44 -3.38
N ARG A 63 7.06 -18.68 -3.18
CA ARG A 63 6.17 -19.15 -4.25
C ARG A 63 6.06 -18.17 -5.42
N TYR A 64 6.01 -16.87 -5.15
CA TYR A 64 6.01 -15.86 -6.21
C TYR A 64 7.32 -15.87 -7.01
N GLU A 65 8.46 -16.01 -6.34
CA GLU A 65 9.78 -16.08 -6.98
C GLU A 65 9.94 -17.32 -7.84
N GLU A 66 9.46 -18.47 -7.36
CA GLU A 66 9.41 -19.70 -8.14
C GLU A 66 8.53 -19.55 -9.38
N LEU A 67 7.29 -19.05 -9.23
CA LEU A 67 6.39 -18.82 -10.36
C LEU A 67 6.95 -17.81 -11.37
N SER A 68 7.66 -16.79 -10.88
CA SER A 68 8.38 -15.82 -11.72
C SER A 68 9.45 -16.51 -12.56
N LYS A 69 10.30 -17.35 -11.94
CA LYS A 69 11.33 -18.13 -12.63
C LYS A 69 10.75 -19.10 -13.65
N LEU A 70 9.58 -19.68 -13.36
CA LEU A 70 8.88 -20.59 -14.25
C LEU A 70 8.09 -19.89 -15.36
N GLY A 71 8.03 -18.55 -15.39
CA GLY A 71 7.22 -17.79 -16.35
C GLY A 71 5.71 -17.97 -16.17
N LYS A 72 5.26 -18.49 -15.01
CA LYS A 72 3.84 -18.80 -14.72
C LYS A 72 3.13 -17.67 -13.96
N LEU A 73 3.64 -16.45 -14.02
CA LEU A 73 2.98 -15.32 -13.37
C LEU A 73 1.72 -14.94 -14.14
N PRO A 74 0.61 -14.66 -13.44
CA PRO A 74 -0.57 -14.10 -14.08
C PRO A 74 -0.22 -12.74 -14.69
N ALA A 75 -0.75 -12.47 -15.89
CA ALA A 75 -0.50 -11.22 -16.61
C ALA A 75 -0.87 -10.00 -15.75
N GLY A 76 0.02 -9.01 -15.68
CA GLY A 76 -0.19 -7.76 -14.95
C GLY A 76 0.18 -7.76 -13.47
N VAL A 77 0.80 -8.82 -12.94
CA VAL A 77 1.30 -8.85 -11.55
C VAL A 77 2.79 -8.50 -11.49
N GLU A 78 3.10 -7.23 -11.77
CA GLU A 78 4.42 -6.69 -11.47
C GLU A 78 4.58 -6.50 -9.95
N ARG A 79 5.71 -6.96 -9.41
CA ARG A 79 6.09 -6.69 -8.03
C ARG A 79 6.23 -5.17 -7.89
N ARG A 80 5.32 -4.52 -7.15
CA ARG A 80 5.52 -3.12 -6.76
C ARG A 80 6.74 -3.10 -5.83
N SER A 81 7.90 -2.73 -6.36
CA SER A 81 9.07 -2.41 -5.55
C SER A 81 8.65 -1.35 -4.53
N SER A 82 8.84 -1.68 -3.25
CA SER A 82 8.61 -0.74 -2.16
C SER A 82 9.77 0.23 -2.05
#